data_AF-A0A385HZ82-F1
#
_entry.id   AF-A0A385HZ82-F1
#
_cell.length_a   1.000
_cell.length_b   1.000
_cell.length_c   1.000
_cell.angle_alpha   90.00
_cell.angle_beta   90.00
_cell.angle_gamma   90.00
#
_symmetry.space_group_name_H-M   'P 1'
#
loop_
_entity.id
_entity.type
_entity.pdbx_description
1 polymer ?
#
loop_
_entity_poly.entity_id
_entity_poly.type
_entity_poly.pdbx_seq_one_letter_code
_entity_poly.pdbx_strand_id
1 'polypeptide(L)'
;MNTISLMFLITLNFWLAQINSDQEKLSPYECGFDPLGSARLPFSIRFFLVAILFLLFDLEIALLLPLPWAIQLQSPTTTLAWTFTMITLLTWGLVYEWMQGGLEWAE
;
A
#
# COMPACT_ATOMS: atom_id res chain seq x y z
N MET A 1 1.41 21.35 -10.12
CA MET A 1 0.21 21.96 -9.50
C MET A 1 0.54 22.31 -8.07
N ASN A 2 0.50 23.60 -7.71
CA ASN A 2 0.87 24.06 -6.37
C ASN A 2 -0.29 23.78 -5.40
N THR A 3 -0.02 23.44 -4.14
CA THR A 3 -1.06 23.10 -3.12
C THR A 3 -2.11 24.21 -2.95
N ILE A 4 -1.68 25.47 -3.08
CA ILE A 4 -2.54 26.66 -3.06
C ILE A 4 -3.59 26.62 -4.19
N SER A 5 -3.18 26.18 -5.38
CA SER A 5 -4.08 26.06 -6.53
C SER A 5 -5.13 24.96 -6.31
N LEU A 6 -4.79 23.86 -5.63
CA LEU A 6 -5.75 22.80 -5.30
C LEU A 6 -6.76 23.27 -4.26
N MET A 7 -6.29 23.93 -3.20
CA MET A 7 -7.19 24.49 -2.18
C MET A 7 -8.13 25.54 -2.77
N PHE A 8 -7.62 26.41 -3.66
CA PHE A 8 -8.44 27.39 -4.36
C PHE A 8 -9.53 26.76 -5.22
N LEU A 9 -9.22 25.68 -5.96
CA LEU A 9 -10.22 24.99 -6.78
C LEU A 9 -11.29 24.30 -5.92
N ILE A 10 -10.91 23.73 -4.77
CA ILE A 10 -11.87 23.10 -3.85
C ILE A 10 -12.80 24.16 -3.24
N THR A 11 -12.28 25.28 -2.76
CA THR A 11 -13.12 26.34 -2.16
C THR A 11 -14.05 26.98 -3.19
N LEU A 12 -13.55 27.21 -4.40
CA LEU A 12 -14.35 27.73 -5.51
C LEU A 12 -15.47 26.76 -5.90
N ASN A 13 -15.20 25.45 -5.92
CA ASN A 13 -16.24 24.44 -6.18
C ASN A 13 -17.34 24.46 -5.11
N PHE A 14 -16.98 24.48 -3.81
CA PHE A 14 -17.96 24.56 -2.73
C PHE A 14 -18.81 25.84 -2.78
N TRP A 15 -18.24 26.95 -3.26
CA TRP A 15 -18.97 28.22 -3.34
C TRP A 15 -19.91 28.32 -4.54
N LEU A 16 -19.54 27.73 -5.68
CA LEU A 16 -20.33 27.75 -6.92
C LEU A 16 -21.36 26.62 -7.00
N ALA A 17 -21.09 25.46 -6.38
CA ALA A 17 -21.98 24.31 -6.43
C ALA A 17 -23.25 24.56 -5.62
N GLN A 18 -24.41 24.40 -6.27
CA GLN A 18 -25.69 24.47 -5.57
C GLN A 18 -25.93 23.17 -4.79
N ILE A 19 -25.89 23.26 -3.46
CA ILE A 19 -26.08 22.11 -2.56
C ILE A 19 -27.55 22.03 -2.16
N ASN A 20 -28.29 21.08 -2.76
CA ASN A 20 -29.65 20.72 -2.33
C ASN A 20 -29.61 19.37 -1.62
N SER A 21 -29.30 19.37 -0.32
CA SER A 21 -29.25 18.17 0.51
C SER A 21 -30.65 17.66 0.85
N ASP A 22 -30.86 16.37 0.63
CA ASP A 22 -32.05 15.62 1.00
C ASP A 22 -31.58 14.40 1.81
N GLN A 23 -32.42 13.85 2.68
CA GLN A 23 -32.09 12.69 3.50
C GLN A 23 -31.68 11.49 2.64
N GLU A 24 -32.37 11.27 1.51
CA GLU A 24 -32.04 10.22 0.54
C GLU A 24 -30.75 10.49 -0.27
N LYS A 25 -30.32 11.75 -0.40
CA LYS A 25 -29.04 12.08 -1.05
C LYS A 25 -27.86 11.92 -0.11
N LEU A 26 -28.13 11.97 1.19
CA LEU A 26 -27.14 11.83 2.26
C LEU A 26 -27.04 10.38 2.76
N SER A 27 -27.99 9.50 2.38
CA SER A 27 -27.94 8.08 2.72
C SER A 27 -26.88 7.33 1.88
N PRO A 28 -26.30 6.23 2.41
CA PRO A 28 -25.37 5.40 1.67
C PRO A 28 -25.99 4.80 0.41
N TYR A 29 -25.21 4.72 -0.67
CA TYR A 29 -25.65 4.09 -1.91
C TYR A 29 -25.65 2.55 -1.78
N GLU A 30 -26.82 1.93 -1.82
CA GLU A 30 -27.01 0.47 -1.78
C GLU A 30 -27.84 0.00 -3.01
N CYS A 31 -27.49 0.46 -4.21
CA CYS A 31 -28.18 0.10 -5.46
C CYS A 31 -29.71 0.35 -5.47
N GLY A 32 -30.18 1.32 -4.68
CA GLY A 32 -31.61 1.66 -4.55
C GLY A 32 -32.35 0.93 -3.42
N PHE A 33 -31.64 0.18 -2.58
CA PHE A 33 -32.19 -0.44 -1.37
C PHE A 33 -31.79 0.32 -0.11
N ASP A 34 -32.48 0.04 0.99
CA ASP A 34 -32.06 0.48 2.31
C ASP A 34 -30.86 -0.38 2.78
N PRO A 35 -29.82 0.23 3.38
CA PRO A 35 -28.67 -0.51 3.87
C PRO A 35 -29.10 -1.52 4.95
N LEU A 36 -28.80 -2.80 4.74
CA LEU A 36 -29.19 -3.89 5.64
C LEU A 36 -28.34 -3.96 6.93
N GLY A 37 -27.43 -3.00 7.12
CA GLY A 37 -26.53 -2.93 8.26
C GLY A 37 -25.36 -1.96 8.00
N SER A 38 -24.28 -2.12 8.76
CA SER A 38 -23.06 -1.34 8.53
C SER A 38 -22.21 -1.93 7.41
N ALA A 39 -21.62 -1.10 6.56
CA ALA A 39 -20.61 -1.50 5.57
C ALA A 39 -19.27 -1.98 6.18
N ARG A 40 -19.15 -2.00 7.52
CA ARG A 40 -17.94 -2.44 8.23
C ARG A 40 -17.97 -3.94 8.40
N LEU A 41 -17.24 -4.64 7.52
CA LEU A 41 -17.09 -6.09 7.58
C LEU A 41 -15.73 -6.46 8.21
N PRO A 42 -15.65 -7.58 8.94
CA PRO A 42 -14.37 -8.13 9.35
C PRO A 42 -13.52 -8.42 8.11
N PHE A 43 -12.29 -7.92 8.13
CA PHE A 43 -11.37 -8.01 7.00
C PHE A 43 -10.68 -9.38 6.97
N SER A 44 -10.34 -9.88 5.78
CA SER A 44 -9.65 -11.15 5.65
C SER A 44 -8.20 -11.02 6.12
N ILE A 45 -7.71 -12.03 6.86
CA ILE A 45 -6.33 -12.02 7.36
C ILE A 45 -5.28 -12.14 6.24
N ARG A 46 -5.69 -12.57 5.05
CA ARG A 46 -4.82 -12.74 3.88
C ARG A 46 -4.29 -11.39 3.39
N PHE A 47 -5.16 -10.39 3.28
CA PHE A 47 -4.74 -9.05 2.91
C PHE A 47 -3.82 -8.39 3.94
N PHE A 48 -3.98 -8.76 5.22
CA PHE A 48 -3.08 -8.31 6.28
C PHE A 48 -1.68 -8.91 6.12
N LEU A 49 -1.57 -10.20 5.76
CA LEU A 49 -0.28 -10.84 5.45
C LEU A 49 0.42 -10.16 4.26
N VAL A 50 -0.32 -9.84 3.20
CA VAL A 50 0.22 -9.09 2.05
C VAL A 50 0.74 -7.72 2.47
N ALA A 51 0.07 -7.02 3.38
CA ALA A 51 0.52 -5.72 3.88
C ALA A 51 1.84 -5.81 4.69
N ILE A 52 1.99 -6.84 5.53
CA ILE A 52 3.24 -7.09 6.27
C ILE A 52 4.38 -7.42 5.29
N LEU A 53 4.10 -8.28 4.31
CA LEU A 53 5.07 -8.65 3.29
C LEU A 53 5.50 -7.42 2.50
N PHE A 54 4.56 -6.58 2.05
CA PHE A 54 4.86 -5.30 1.40
C PHE A 54 5.77 -4.41 2.27
N LEU A 55 5.50 -4.28 3.57
CA LEU A 55 6.29 -3.46 4.48
C LEU A 55 7.73 -3.99 4.64
N LEU A 56 7.91 -5.31 4.72
CA LEU A 56 9.24 -5.93 4.77
C LEU A 56 10.02 -5.67 3.49
N PHE A 57 9.41 -5.93 2.32
CA PHE A 57 10.04 -5.69 1.03
C PHE A 57 10.38 -4.21 0.80
N ASP A 58 9.54 -3.28 1.25
CA ASP A 58 9.79 -1.83 1.13
C ASP A 58 11.01 -1.40 1.96
N LEU A 59 11.11 -1.88 3.21
CA LEU A 59 12.28 -1.64 4.07
C LEU A 59 13.56 -2.20 3.43
N GLU A 60 13.48 -3.37 2.82
CA GLU A 60 14.65 -4.01 2.21
C GLU A 60 15.09 -3.31 0.93
N ILE A 61 14.16 -2.84 0.09
CA ILE A 61 14.50 -1.99 -1.06
C ILE A 61 15.19 -0.70 -0.58
N ALA A 62 14.73 -0.11 0.52
CA ALA A 62 15.40 1.05 1.11
C ALA A 62 16.85 0.73 1.53
N LEU A 63 17.12 -0.48 2.03
CA LEU A 63 18.48 -0.95 2.36
C LEU A 63 19.34 -1.25 1.12
N LEU A 64 18.73 -1.62 -0.02
CA LEU A 64 19.43 -1.84 -1.30
C LEU A 64 19.70 -0.54 -2.06
N LEU A 65 18.97 0.53 -1.79
CA LEU A 65 19.13 1.85 -2.44
C LEU A 65 20.57 2.41 -2.39
N PRO A 66 21.33 2.31 -1.29
CA PRO A 66 22.69 2.84 -1.23
C PRO A 66 23.76 2.04 -1.98
N LEU A 67 23.43 0.89 -2.59
CA LEU A 67 24.39 0.01 -3.24
C LEU A 67 25.23 0.62 -4.38
N PRO A 68 24.70 1.52 -5.24
CA PRO A 68 25.50 2.14 -6.28
C PRO A 68 26.71 2.90 -5.73
N TRP A 69 26.57 3.54 -4.56
CA TRP A 69 27.69 4.20 -3.87
C TRP A 69 28.58 3.21 -3.14
N ALA A 70 28.02 2.10 -2.64
CA ALA A 70 28.76 1.10 -1.89
C ALA A 70 29.85 0.39 -2.72
N ILE A 71 29.72 0.35 -4.06
CA ILE A 71 30.73 -0.20 -4.97
C ILE A 71 32.04 0.62 -4.93
N GLN A 72 31.98 1.89 -4.53
CA GLN A 72 33.14 2.79 -4.45
C GLN A 72 33.90 2.68 -3.13
N LEU A 73 33.42 1.86 -2.18
CA LEU A 73 34.09 1.64 -0.89
C LEU A 73 35.39 0.85 -1.06
N GLN A 74 36.24 0.92 -0.04
CA GLN A 74 37.55 0.26 -0.03
C GLN A 74 37.46 -1.28 -0.06
N SER A 75 36.33 -1.86 0.36
CA SER A 75 36.06 -3.29 0.35
C SER A 75 34.72 -3.62 -0.34
N PRO A 76 34.63 -3.50 -1.68
CA PRO A 76 33.36 -3.71 -2.40
C PRO A 76 32.93 -5.19 -2.39
N THR A 77 33.87 -6.13 -2.30
CA THR A 77 33.61 -7.57 -2.24
C THR A 77 32.85 -7.98 -0.98
N THR A 78 33.18 -7.38 0.17
CA THR A 78 32.48 -7.66 1.43
C THR A 78 31.06 -7.13 1.39
N THR A 79 30.87 -5.92 0.85
CA THR A 79 29.54 -5.33 0.71
C THR A 79 28.67 -6.13 -0.24
N LEU A 80 29.22 -6.58 -1.38
CA LEU A 80 28.53 -7.45 -2.33
C LEU A 80 28.11 -8.78 -1.68
N ALA A 81 28.97 -9.38 -0.85
CA ALA A 81 28.63 -10.60 -0.11
C ALA A 81 27.45 -10.38 0.85
N TRP A 82 27.45 -9.29 1.62
CA TRP A 82 26.32 -8.93 2.51
C TRP A 82 25.03 -8.68 1.73
N THR A 83 25.10 -7.94 0.62
CA THR A 83 23.95 -7.73 -0.27
C THR A 83 23.38 -9.03 -0.79
N PHE A 84 24.25 -9.95 -1.23
CA PHE A 84 23.83 -11.25 -1.72
C PHE A 84 23.14 -12.06 -0.61
N THR A 85 23.72 -12.09 0.61
CA THR A 85 23.09 -12.78 1.74
C THR A 85 21.69 -12.23 2.06
N MET A 86 21.52 -10.90 2.04
CA MET A 86 20.22 -10.26 2.26
C MET A 86 19.21 -10.68 1.19
N ILE A 87 19.56 -10.59 -0.09
CA ILE A 87 18.66 -11.01 -1.19
C ILE A 87 18.29 -12.49 -1.10
N THR A 88 19.23 -13.36 -0.73
CA THR A 88 18.93 -14.80 -0.57
C THR A 88 17.96 -15.08 0.58
N LEU A 89 18.09 -14.37 1.71
CA LEU A 89 17.18 -14.52 2.84
C LEU A 89 15.75 -14.10 2.46
N LEU A 90 15.66 -13.00 1.71
CA LEU A 90 14.44 -12.40 1.18
C LEU A 90 13.67 -13.33 0.23
N THR A 91 14.39 -13.87 -0.74
CA THR A 91 13.84 -14.82 -1.72
C THR A 91 13.39 -16.09 -1.04
N TRP A 92 14.11 -16.57 -0.01
CA TRP A 92 13.65 -17.70 0.79
C TRP A 92 12.37 -17.41 1.60
N GLY A 93 12.28 -16.25 2.23
CA GLY A 93 11.08 -15.84 2.97
C GLY A 93 9.85 -15.76 2.06
N LEU A 94 10.01 -15.19 0.87
CA LEU A 94 8.95 -15.14 -0.14
C LEU A 94 8.51 -16.52 -0.62
N VAL A 95 9.47 -17.41 -0.91
CA VAL A 95 9.17 -18.78 -1.32
C VAL A 95 8.41 -19.53 -0.22
N TYR A 96 8.79 -19.35 1.04
CA TYR A 96 8.09 -19.94 2.17
C TYR A 96 6.63 -19.47 2.26
N GLU A 97 6.38 -18.16 2.20
CA GLU A 97 5.01 -17.60 2.25
C GLU A 97 4.18 -18.01 1.03
N TRP A 98 4.80 -18.14 -0.14
CA TRP A 98 4.14 -18.66 -1.33
C TRP A 98 3.70 -20.11 -1.12
N MET A 99 4.61 -20.97 -0.64
CA MET A 99 4.29 -22.38 -0.39
C MET A 99 3.19 -22.59 0.64
N GLN A 100 3.03 -21.66 1.59
CA GLN A 100 1.95 -21.68 2.58
C GLN A 100 0.62 -21.14 2.06
N GLY A 101 0.55 -20.72 0.79
CA GLY A 101 -0.67 -20.17 0.19
C GLY A 101 -1.03 -18.78 0.73
N GLY A 102 -0.11 -18.08 1.40
CA GLY A 102 -0.34 -16.73 1.92
C GLY A 102 -0.60 -15.69 0.83
N LEU A 103 -0.16 -15.99 -0.40
CA LEU A 103 -0.34 -15.18 -1.60
C LEU A 103 -1.49 -15.64 -2.50
N GLU A 104 -2.17 -16.74 -2.16
CA GLU A 104 -3.28 -17.25 -2.95
C GLU A 104 -4.58 -16.49 -2.65
N TRP A 105 -5.21 -16.03 -3.73
CA TRP A 105 -6.51 -15.39 -3.66
C TRP A 105 -7.57 -16.44 -3.36
N ALA A 106 -8.52 -16.10 -2.47
CA ALA A 106 -9.73 -16.89 -2.36
C ALA A 106 -10.56 -16.66 -3.61
N GLU A 107 -10.82 -17.73 -4.37
CA GLU A 107 -12.08 -17.83 -5.11
C GLU A 107 -13.25 -18.01 -4.13
#